data_AF-A0A1S8RCL2-F1
#
_entry.id   AF-A0A1S8RCL2-F1
#
_cell.length_a   1.000
_cell.length_b   1.000
_cell.length_c   1.000
_cell.angle_alpha   90.00
_cell.angle_beta   90.00
_cell.angle_gamma   90.00
#
_symmetry.space_group_name_H-M   'P 1'
#
loop_
_entity.id
_entity.type
_entity.pdbx_description
1 polymer ?
#
loop_
_entity_poly.entity_id
_entity_poly.type
_entity_poly.pdbx_seq_one_letter_code
_entity_poly.pdbx_strand_id
1 'polypeptide(L)'
;MRRNILLFSTKFLCTLFIICTIIMLFIAYKDIDNNIATKFGMCYFYLTLFIVIYMLFSTILNLRKLGWIELKERILRFIFIFILFFSVKCGFDYIIRHLEIDLLDELKSALSIAFIFIFSDIMFLEKRKN
;
A
#
# COMPACT_ATOMS: atom_id res chain seq x y z
N MET A 1 -15.35 21.30 5.03
CA MET A 1 -15.94 20.18 5.79
C MET A 1 -15.52 18.79 5.31
N ARG A 2 -15.64 18.46 4.01
CA ARG A 2 -15.39 17.09 3.46
C ARG A 2 -14.00 16.47 3.72
N ARG A 3 -12.94 17.28 3.80
CA ARG A 3 -11.54 16.79 3.92
C ARG A 3 -11.20 16.25 5.32
N ASN A 4 -11.75 16.84 6.38
CA ASN A 4 -11.51 16.36 7.75
C ASN A 4 -12.20 15.01 8.00
N ILE A 5 -13.39 14.82 7.41
CA ILE A 5 -14.10 13.54 7.45
C ILE A 5 -13.30 12.46 6.72
N LEU A 6 -12.74 12.77 5.55
CA LEU A 6 -11.91 11.86 4.77
C LEU A 6 -10.66 11.43 5.55
N LEU A 7 -9.94 12.38 6.16
CA LEU A 7 -8.77 12.08 6.99
C LEU A 7 -9.13 11.25 8.23
N PHE A 8 -10.26 11.56 8.87
CA PHE A 8 -10.76 10.78 10.00
C PHE A 8 -11.11 9.34 9.58
N SER A 9 -11.80 9.15 8.46
CA SER A 9 -12.12 7.83 7.91
C SER A 9 -10.85 7.04 7.57
N THR A 10 -9.84 7.66 6.94
CA THR A 10 -8.56 7.00 6.65
C THR A 10 -7.84 6.58 7.94
N LYS A 11 -7.73 7.46 8.94
CA LYS A 11 -7.10 7.15 10.23
C LYS A 11 -7.83 6.02 10.95
N PHE A 12 -9.16 6.04 10.95
CA PHE A 12 -9.99 4.98 11.53
C PHE A 12 -9.79 3.64 10.82
N LEU A 13 -9.85 3.62 9.48
CA LEU A 13 -9.64 2.41 8.68
C LEU A 13 -8.24 1.82 8.88
N CYS A 14 -7.19 2.66 8.91
CA CYS A 14 -5.83 2.19 9.17
C CYS A 14 -5.66 1.60 10.57
N THR A 15 -6.26 2.23 11.59
CA THR A 15 -6.19 1.72 12.97
C THR A 15 -6.92 0.38 13.09
N LEU A 16 -8.12 0.29 12.51
CA LEU A 16 -8.90 -0.95 12.45
C LEU A 16 -8.12 -2.06 11.73
N PHE A 17 -7.49 -1.73 10.60
CA PHE A 17 -6.67 -2.67 9.84
C PHE A 17 -5.50 -3.22 10.66
N ILE A 18 -4.75 -2.35 11.34
CA ILE A 18 -3.62 -2.77 12.20
C ILE A 18 -4.09 -3.72 13.30
N ILE A 19 -5.20 -3.41 13.97
CA ILE A 19 -5.77 -4.27 15.02
C ILE A 19 -6.15 -5.64 14.43
N CYS A 20 -6.85 -5.66 13.28
CA CYS A 20 -7.22 -6.90 12.61
C CYS A 20 -6.00 -7.71 12.17
N THR A 21 -4.94 -7.06 11.68
CA THR A 21 -3.69 -7.73 11.31
C THR A 21 -3.02 -8.38 12.52
N ILE A 22 -2.95 -7.69 13.67
CA ILE A 22 -2.39 -8.27 14.90
C ILE A 22 -3.17 -9.52 15.33
N ILE A 23 -4.51 -9.44 15.30
CA ILE A 23 -5.37 -10.59 15.64
C ILE A 23 -5.15 -11.74 14.64
N MET A 24 -5.11 -11.46 13.33
CA MET A 24 -4.84 -12.49 12.31
C MET A 24 -3.48 -13.15 12.48
N LEU A 25 -2.43 -12.37 12.76
CA LEU A 25 -1.10 -12.90 13.03
C LEU A 25 -1.09 -13.79 14.26
N PHE A 26 -1.82 -13.41 15.31
CA PHE A 26 -1.95 -14.23 16.51
C PHE A 26 -2.66 -15.57 16.23
N ILE A 27 -3.77 -15.52 15.47
CA ILE A 27 -4.52 -16.71 15.04
C ILE A 27 -3.63 -17.65 14.22
N ALA A 28 -2.93 -17.11 13.22
CA ALA A 28 -2.06 -17.88 12.33
C ALA A 28 -0.85 -18.47 13.08
N TYR A 29 -0.24 -17.70 14.00
CA TYR A 29 0.89 -18.16 14.80
C TYR A 29 0.51 -19.27 15.79
N LYS A 30 -0.70 -19.19 16.37
CA LYS A 30 -1.21 -20.18 17.31
C LYS A 30 -1.89 -21.37 16.63
N ASP A 31 -1.92 -21.41 15.30
CA ASP A 31 -2.57 -22.44 14.47
C ASP A 31 -4.01 -22.74 14.95
N ILE A 32 -4.76 -21.68 15.24
CA ILE A 32 -6.12 -21.79 15.76
C ILE A 32 -7.08 -22.08 14.60
N ASP A 33 -7.38 -23.36 14.38
CA ASP A 33 -8.38 -23.78 13.41
C ASP A 33 -9.76 -23.90 14.07
N ASN A 34 -10.55 -22.84 13.96
CA ASN A 34 -11.93 -22.80 14.43
C ASN A 34 -12.77 -21.97 13.45
N ASN A 35 -14.06 -22.28 13.34
CA ASN A 35 -15.02 -21.58 12.49
C ASN A 35 -15.02 -20.04 12.72
N ILE A 36 -14.77 -19.59 13.94
CA ILE A 36 -14.63 -18.15 14.27
C ILE A 36 -13.39 -17.55 13.61
N ALA A 37 -12.24 -18.25 13.68
CA ALA A 37 -10.98 -17.81 13.07
C ALA A 37 -11.10 -17.74 11.54
N THR A 38 -11.74 -18.74 10.91
CA THR A 38 -11.98 -18.75 9.47
C THR A 38 -12.86 -17.57 9.02
N LYS A 39 -13.97 -17.31 9.75
CA LYS A 39 -14.85 -16.16 9.48
C LYS A 39 -14.14 -14.84 9.68
N PHE A 40 -13.32 -14.73 10.71
CA PHE A 40 -12.51 -13.54 10.95
C PHE A 40 -11.49 -13.32 9.82
N GLY A 41 -10.84 -14.38 9.34
CA GLY A 41 -9.95 -14.32 8.19
C GLY A 41 -10.64 -13.85 6.91
N MET A 42 -11.86 -14.31 6.63
CA MET A 42 -12.65 -13.78 5.52
C MET A 42 -12.98 -12.30 5.70
N CYS A 43 -13.40 -11.88 6.90
CA CYS A 43 -13.65 -10.46 7.19
C CYS A 43 -12.41 -9.59 6.97
N TYR A 44 -11.25 -10.04 7.46
CA TYR A 44 -9.96 -9.40 7.23
C TYR A 44 -9.61 -9.31 5.74
N PHE A 45 -9.85 -10.37 4.97
CA PHE A 45 -9.62 -10.38 3.53
C PHE A 45 -10.48 -9.33 2.81
N TYR A 46 -11.79 -9.29 3.09
CA TYR A 46 -12.68 -8.27 2.51
C TYR A 46 -12.30 -6.85 2.94
N LEU A 47 -11.91 -6.66 4.20
CA LEU A 47 -11.41 -5.38 4.70
C LEU A 47 -10.15 -4.94 3.93
N THR A 48 -9.22 -5.86 3.70
CA THR A 48 -7.98 -5.61 2.94
C THR A 48 -8.31 -5.15 1.52
N LEU A 49 -9.19 -5.87 0.81
CA LEU A 49 -9.63 -5.49 -0.53
C LEU A 49 -10.32 -4.13 -0.55
N PHE A 50 -11.20 -3.86 0.42
CA PHE A 50 -11.89 -2.58 0.54
C PHE A 50 -10.91 -1.43 0.73
N ILE A 51 -9.90 -1.60 1.59
CA ILE A 51 -8.87 -0.60 1.82
C ILE A 51 -8.07 -0.34 0.53
N VAL A 52 -7.62 -1.38 -0.17
CA VAL A 52 -6.87 -1.21 -1.43
C VAL A 52 -7.67 -0.39 -2.45
N ILE A 53 -8.96 -0.72 -2.64
CA ILE A 53 -9.83 0.02 -3.57
C ILE A 53 -10.05 1.46 -3.09
N TYR A 54 -10.28 1.66 -1.79
CA TYR A 54 -10.44 2.98 -1.19
C TYR A 54 -9.20 3.86 -1.38
N MET A 55 -8.00 3.31 -1.18
CA MET A 55 -6.72 4.00 -1.38
C MET A 55 -6.56 4.44 -2.84
N LEU A 56 -6.82 3.54 -3.80
CA LEU A 56 -6.75 3.87 -5.23
C LEU A 56 -7.73 4.97 -5.60
N PHE A 57 -8.99 4.86 -5.17
CA PHE A 57 -10.03 5.85 -5.47
C PHE A 57 -9.71 7.21 -4.85
N SER A 58 -9.28 7.24 -3.58
CA SER A 58 -8.88 8.47 -2.88
C SER A 58 -7.69 9.14 -3.58
N THR A 59 -6.71 8.35 -4.02
CA THR A 59 -5.54 8.85 -4.74
C THR A 59 -5.95 9.50 -6.07
N ILE A 60 -6.79 8.85 -6.87
CA ILE A 60 -7.30 9.40 -8.15
C ILE A 60 -8.07 10.70 -7.93
N LEU A 61 -8.96 10.75 -6.93
CA LEU A 61 -9.74 11.94 -6.61
C LEU A 61 -8.87 13.11 -6.13
N ASN A 62 -7.81 12.84 -5.38
CA ASN A 62 -6.87 13.86 -4.94
C ASN A 62 -5.96 14.28 -6.10
N LEU A 63 -5.53 13.36 -6.97
CA LEU A 63 -4.72 13.67 -8.16
C LEU A 63 -5.41 14.67 -9.09
N ARG A 64 -6.73 14.54 -9.28
CA ARG A 64 -7.52 15.47 -10.10
C ARG A 64 -7.49 16.91 -9.58
N LYS A 65 -7.16 17.12 -8.31
CA LYS A 65 -7.09 18.44 -7.68
C LYS A 65 -5.67 19.04 -7.69
N LEU A 66 -4.64 18.26 -8.01
CA LEU A 66 -3.26 18.76 -8.13
C LEU A 66 -3.05 19.45 -9.48
N GLY A 67 -2.17 20.45 -9.50
CA GLY A 67 -1.72 21.08 -10.74
C GLY A 67 -0.90 20.12 -11.60
N TRP A 68 -1.00 20.25 -12.93
CA TRP A 68 -0.28 19.38 -13.89
C TRP A 68 1.23 19.33 -13.66
N ILE A 69 1.82 20.44 -13.17
CA ILE A 69 3.24 20.57 -12.84
C ILE A 69 3.62 19.67 -11.64
N GLU A 70 2.85 19.73 -10.56
CA GLU A 70 3.08 18.90 -9.36
C GLU A 70 2.89 17.42 -9.66
N LEU A 71 1.96 17.09 -10.56
CA LEU A 71 1.72 15.72 -11.01
C LEU A 71 2.92 15.17 -11.79
N LYS A 72 3.50 15.96 -12.71
CA LYS A 72 4.71 15.58 -13.45
C LYS A 72 5.89 15.32 -12.53
N GLU A 73 6.12 16.21 -11.55
CA GLU A 73 7.23 16.05 -10.61
C GLU A 73 7.08 14.77 -9.77
N ARG A 74 5.85 14.44 -9.34
CA ARG A 74 5.56 13.20 -8.62
C ARG A 74 5.77 11.95 -9.48
N ILE A 75 5.35 11.96 -10.75
CA ILE A 75 5.57 10.83 -11.66
C ILE A 75 7.08 10.62 -11.88
N LEU A 76 7.86 11.70 -12.07
CA LEU A 76 9.32 11.58 -12.20
C LEU A 76 9.94 10.96 -10.95
N ARG A 77 9.51 11.41 -9.76
CA ARG A 77 9.99 10.85 -8.49
C ARG A 77 9.57 9.38 -8.34
N PHE A 78 8.37 9.01 -8.82
CA PHE A 78 7.92 7.61 -8.88
C PHE A 78 8.78 6.75 -9.77
N ILE A 79 9.11 7.22 -10.98
CA ILE A 79 9.99 6.50 -11.90
C ILE A 79 11.36 6.27 -11.26
N PHE A 80 11.93 7.30 -10.61
CA PHE A 80 13.23 7.18 -9.94
C PHE A 80 13.23 6.13 -8.81
N ILE A 81 12.21 6.18 -7.95
CA ILE A 81 12.06 5.23 -6.84
C ILE A 81 11.78 3.81 -7.35
N PHE A 82 10.95 3.69 -8.40
CA PHE A 82 10.67 2.42 -9.04
C PHE A 82 11.94 1.76 -9.58
N ILE A 83 12.76 2.50 -10.34
CA ILE A 83 14.03 2.00 -10.86
C ILE A 83 14.95 1.57 -9.71
N LEU A 84 15.04 2.38 -8.65
CA LEU A 84 15.87 2.08 -7.49
C LEU A 84 15.45 0.78 -6.80
N PHE A 85 14.15 0.60 -6.50
CA PHE A 85 13.65 -0.63 -5.88
C PHE A 85 13.76 -1.84 -6.80
N PHE A 86 13.53 -1.66 -8.09
CA PHE A 86 13.68 -2.72 -9.08
C PHE A 86 15.14 -3.20 -9.15
N SER A 87 16.11 -2.30 -9.29
CA SER A 87 17.53 -2.64 -9.32
C SER A 87 18.01 -3.31 -8.04
N VAL A 88 17.55 -2.84 -6.87
CA VAL A 88 17.88 -3.47 -5.58
C VAL A 88 17.33 -4.89 -5.51
N LYS A 89 16.07 -5.10 -5.92
CA LYS A 89 15.44 -6.44 -5.97
C LYS A 89 16.21 -7.39 -6.89
N CYS A 90 16.45 -6.99 -8.14
CA CYS A 90 17.20 -7.80 -9.09
C CYS A 90 18.59 -8.16 -8.54
N GLY A 91 19.27 -7.20 -7.90
CA GLY A 91 20.59 -7.42 -7.30
C GLY A 91 20.56 -8.42 -6.13
N PHE A 92 19.56 -8.33 -5.25
CA PHE A 92 19.37 -9.27 -4.15
C PHE A 92 19.01 -10.67 -4.65
N ASP A 93 18.10 -10.78 -5.63
CA ASP A 93 17.70 -12.07 -6.18
C ASP A 93 18.89 -12.71 -6.91
N TYR A 94 19.70 -11.94 -7.64
CA TYR A 94 20.93 -12.44 -8.26
C TYR A 94 21.96 -12.99 -7.25
N ILE A 95 22.12 -12.36 -6.08
CA ILE A 95 23.09 -12.78 -5.05
C ILE A 95 22.57 -13.99 -4.25
N ILE A 96 21.27 -14.03 -3.94
CA ILE A 96 20.66 -15.02 -3.05
C ILE A 96 20.14 -16.24 -3.82
N ARG A 97 19.59 -16.02 -5.02
CA ARG A 97 18.87 -16.99 -5.83
C ARG A 97 19.60 -17.14 -7.17
N HIS A 98 20.50 -18.11 -7.23
CA HIS A 98 21.27 -18.43 -8.45
C HIS A 98 20.43 -19.05 -9.60
N LEU A 99 19.10 -18.88 -9.62
CA LEU A 99 18.22 -19.56 -10.58
C LEU A 99 17.03 -18.67 -10.99
N GLU A 100 16.87 -18.52 -12.31
CA GLU A 100 15.74 -17.90 -13.04
C GLU A 100 15.08 -16.69 -12.38
N ILE A 101 15.58 -15.51 -12.73
CA ILE A 101 14.98 -14.23 -12.35
C ILE A 101 13.62 -14.11 -13.07
N ASP A 102 12.53 -14.17 -12.30
CA ASP A 102 11.20 -13.80 -12.81
C ASP A 102 11.06 -12.27 -12.77
N LEU A 103 11.53 -11.64 -13.86
CA LEU A 103 11.51 -10.20 -14.05
C LEU A 103 10.10 -9.61 -13.90
N LEU A 104 9.04 -10.36 -14.22
CA LEU A 104 7.66 -9.87 -14.11
C LEU A 104 7.24 -9.75 -12.64
N ASP A 105 7.64 -10.69 -11.80
CA ASP A 105 7.31 -10.66 -10.38
C ASP A 105 8.13 -9.60 -9.62
N GLU A 106 9.40 -9.42 -9.99
CA GLU A 106 10.22 -8.31 -9.47
C GLU A 106 9.65 -6.95 -9.88
N LEU A 107 9.21 -6.82 -11.14
CA LEU A 107 8.61 -5.60 -11.67
C LEU A 107 7.29 -5.27 -10.96
N LYS A 108 6.39 -6.23 -10.79
CA LYS A 108 5.14 -6.04 -10.04
C LYS A 108 5.42 -5.58 -8.61
N SER A 109 6.36 -6.26 -7.94
CA SER A 109 6.73 -5.96 -6.55
C SER A 109 7.30 -4.55 -6.40
N ALA A 110 8.25 -4.17 -7.26
CA ALA A 110 8.84 -2.84 -7.26
C ALA A 110 7.79 -1.75 -7.58
N LEU A 111 6.87 -2.02 -8.51
CA LEU A 111 5.80 -1.11 -8.89
C LEU A 111 4.83 -0.85 -7.73
N SER A 112 4.42 -1.90 -7.02
CA SER A 112 3.58 -1.77 -5.83
C SER A 112 4.25 -0.95 -4.73
N ILE A 113 5.53 -1.23 -4.43
CA ILE A 113 6.28 -0.53 -3.38
C ILE A 113 6.47 0.95 -3.73
N ALA A 114 6.89 1.24 -4.96
CA ALA A 114 7.08 2.62 -5.42
C ALA A 114 5.77 3.41 -5.40
N PHE A 115 4.65 2.77 -5.73
CA PHE A 115 3.33 3.41 -5.71
C PHE A 115 2.93 3.78 -4.29
N ILE A 116 3.02 2.83 -3.35
CA ILE A 116 2.72 3.10 -1.94
C ILE A 116 3.63 4.21 -1.40
N PHE A 117 4.93 4.17 -1.69
CA PHE A 117 5.90 5.14 -1.17
C PHE A 117 5.62 6.58 -1.63
N ILE A 118 5.34 6.78 -2.92
CA ILE A 118 5.12 8.12 -3.50
C ILE A 118 3.73 8.67 -3.18
N PHE A 119 2.71 7.83 -3.24
CA PHE A 119 1.31 8.26 -3.13
C PHE A 119 0.76 8.20 -1.71
N SER A 120 1.45 7.57 -0.76
CA SER A 120 1.06 7.58 0.66
C SER A 120 0.88 9.00 1.22
N ASP A 121 1.75 9.94 0.85
CA ASP A 121 1.64 11.36 1.26
C ASP A 121 0.35 12.04 0.73
N ILE A 122 -0.09 11.70 -0.48
CA ILE A 122 -1.38 12.18 -1.04
C ILE A 122 -2.56 11.56 -0.31
N MET A 123 -2.39 10.34 0.17
CA MET A 123 -3.43 9.58 0.87
C MET A 123 -3.62 10.09 2.31
N PHE A 124 -2.52 10.47 2.96
CA PHE A 124 -2.54 10.97 4.34
C PHE A 124 -2.65 12.49 4.46
N LEU A 125 -2.39 13.25 3.38
CA LEU A 125 -2.48 14.71 3.20
C LEU A 125 -2.88 15.56 4.43
N GLU A 126 -2.14 15.38 5.52
CA GLU A 126 -2.08 16.29 6.65
C GLU A 126 -1.19 17.41 6.12
N LYS A 127 -1.79 18.59 5.96
CA LYS A 127 -1.18 19.73 5.29
C LYS A 127 0.23 19.92 5.87
N ARG A 128 1.29 19.69 5.09
CA ARG A 128 2.55 20.39 5.33
C ARG A 128 2.21 21.87 5.21
N LYS A 129 1.93 22.50 6.35
CA LYS A 129 2.05 23.94 6.48
C LYS A 129 3.52 24.23 6.18
N ASN A 130 3.72 25.17 5.25
CA ASN A 130 5.00 25.79 4.87
C ASN A 130 6.09 25.67 5.93
#